data_AF-A0A2T2SLB8-F1
#
_entry.id   AF-A0A2T2SLB8-F1
#
_cell.length_a   1.000
_cell.length_b   1.000
_cell.length_c   1.000
_cell.angle_alpha   90.00
_cell.angle_beta   90.00
_cell.angle_gamma   90.00
#
_symmetry.space_group_name_H-M   'P 1'
#
loop_
_entity.id
_entity.type
_entity.pdbx_description
1 polymer ?
#
loop_
_entity_poly.entity_id
_entity_poly.type
_entity_poly.pdbx_seq_one_letter_code
_entity_poly.pdbx_strand_id
1 'polypeptide(L)'
;MDLQLVGVGGYPEKHIEAPNLTWDVLRLKRKVDAGADYITTQMFFDNDAYFEFVERCRDVGITVPIIPGMKILSRKRHLQFLPSFFHLSIPEALAAEVEAADDKEEVERIGVEWAIQQAEELMDAGAPAVHFYIMSSARLAKRVVEPLRENRRKKKGQQAPVEEQPAPEGQPAPVEEAEEVDE
;
A
#
# COMPACT_ATOMS: atom_id res chain seq x y z
N MET A 1 -5.41 20.85 -20.75
CA MET A 1 -5.76 20.03 -19.58
C MET A 1 -4.52 19.92 -18.74
N ASP A 2 -4.48 20.59 -17.59
CA ASP A 2 -3.35 20.50 -16.67
C ASP A 2 -3.42 19.15 -15.94
N LEU A 3 -2.53 18.22 -16.30
CA LEU A 3 -2.36 16.95 -15.59
C LEU A 3 -1.56 17.20 -14.31
N GLN A 4 -2.24 17.58 -13.23
CA GLN A 4 -1.64 17.64 -11.90
C GLN A 4 -2.24 16.55 -11.03
N LEU A 5 -1.39 15.66 -10.50
CA LEU A 5 -1.78 14.63 -9.53
C LEU A 5 -1.51 15.13 -8.11
N VAL A 6 -2.52 15.05 -7.26
CA VAL A 6 -2.47 15.48 -5.86
C VAL A 6 -2.63 14.28 -4.94
N GLY A 7 -1.58 13.98 -4.17
CA GLY A 7 -1.61 12.95 -3.12
C GLY A 7 -1.85 13.54 -1.74
N VAL A 8 -2.56 12.82 -0.88
CA VAL A 8 -2.76 13.21 0.54
C VAL A 8 -2.35 12.09 1.51
N GLY A 9 -1.94 12.48 2.72
CA GLY A 9 -1.60 11.51 3.77
C GLY A 9 -2.83 10.87 4.43
N GLY A 10 -2.76 9.57 4.71
CA GLY A 10 -3.71 8.82 5.55
C GLY A 10 -2.99 8.16 6.74
N TYR A 11 -3.70 7.81 7.81
CA TYR A 11 -3.12 7.25 9.03
C TYR A 11 -3.83 5.96 9.43
N PRO A 12 -3.24 4.77 9.16
CA PRO A 12 -3.86 3.49 9.49
C PRO A 12 -4.19 3.36 10.98
N GLU A 13 -3.33 3.91 11.84
CA GLU A 13 -3.47 3.88 13.31
C GLU A 13 -3.95 5.21 13.90
N LYS A 14 -4.64 6.05 13.11
CA LYS A 14 -5.20 7.37 13.48
C LYS A 14 -4.14 8.47 13.71
N HIS A 15 -4.38 9.65 13.14
CA HIS A 15 -3.61 10.85 13.46
C HIS A 15 -3.67 11.20 14.96
N ILE A 16 -2.55 11.64 15.55
CA ILE A 16 -2.47 11.96 17.00
C ILE A 16 -3.58 12.93 17.46
N GLU A 17 -3.89 13.94 16.65
CA GLU A 17 -4.89 14.97 16.98
C GLU A 17 -6.34 14.55 16.68
N ALA A 18 -6.57 13.38 16.09
CA ALA A 18 -7.92 12.87 15.87
C ALA A 18 -8.46 12.18 17.13
N PRO A 19 -9.75 12.36 17.47
CA PRO A 19 -10.33 11.74 18.66
C PRO A 19 -10.43 10.21 18.55
N ASN A 20 -10.64 9.69 17.34
CA ASN A 20 -10.63 8.26 17.01
C ASN A 20 -10.43 8.09 15.49
N LEU A 21 -10.22 6.84 15.06
CA LEU A 21 -9.97 6.53 13.65
C LEU A 21 -11.15 6.90 12.74
N THR A 22 -12.39 6.74 13.21
CA THR A 22 -13.59 7.10 12.44
C THR A 22 -13.60 8.58 12.04
N TRP A 23 -13.34 9.49 12.99
CA TRP A 23 -13.27 10.92 12.69
C TRP A 23 -12.07 11.29 11.80
N ASP A 24 -10.96 10.55 11.92
CA ASP A 24 -9.80 10.75 11.07
C ASP A 24 -10.08 10.37 9.61
N VAL A 25 -10.74 9.22 9.40
CA VAL A 25 -11.21 8.76 8.08
C VAL A 25 -12.22 9.73 7.48
N LEU A 26 -13.16 10.28 8.26
CA LEU A 26 -14.10 11.29 7.76
C LEU A 26 -13.40 12.60 7.35
N ARG A 27 -12.32 12.99 8.02
CA ARG A 27 -11.49 14.14 7.59
C ARG A 27 -10.70 13.81 6.33
N LEU A 28 -10.16 12.60 6.24
CA LEU A 28 -9.51 12.10 5.03
C LEU A 28 -10.46 12.13 3.83
N LYS A 29 -11.70 11.68 4.02
CA LYS A 29 -12.76 11.76 3.00
C LYS A 29 -12.93 13.19 2.49
N ARG A 30 -13.00 14.19 3.37
CA ARG A 30 -13.10 15.61 2.95
C ARG A 30 -11.93 16.05 2.05
N LYS A 31 -10.72 15.53 2.29
CA LYS A 31 -9.56 15.82 1.42
C LYS A 31 -9.70 15.13 0.05
N VAL A 32 -10.21 13.91 0.03
CA VAL A 32 -10.48 13.18 -1.22
C VAL A 32 -11.59 13.85 -2.02
N ASP A 33 -12.70 14.21 -1.38
CA ASP A 33 -13.83 14.92 -1.99
C ASP A 33 -13.42 16.31 -2.52
N ALA A 34 -12.34 16.89 -2.00
CA ALA A 34 -11.74 18.14 -2.48
C ALA A 34 -10.84 17.96 -3.72
N GLY A 35 -10.67 16.73 -4.23
CA GLY A 35 -9.92 16.43 -5.46
C GLY A 35 -8.57 15.76 -5.28
N ALA A 36 -8.34 15.00 -4.19
CA ALA A 36 -7.13 14.19 -4.09
C ALA A 36 -7.22 12.94 -4.97
N ASP A 37 -6.16 12.61 -5.70
CA ASP A 37 -6.10 11.49 -6.65
C ASP A 37 -5.66 10.18 -6.02
N TYR A 38 -4.92 10.22 -4.91
CA TYR A 38 -4.46 9.05 -4.18
C TYR A 38 -4.12 9.38 -2.73
N ILE A 39 -4.05 8.34 -1.91
CA ILE A 39 -3.65 8.41 -0.51
C ILE A 39 -2.32 7.68 -0.35
N THR A 40 -1.36 8.27 0.35
CA THR A 40 -0.21 7.54 0.91
C THR A 40 -0.38 7.41 2.41
N THR A 41 -0.26 6.20 2.95
CA THR A 41 -0.43 6.01 4.39
C THR A 41 0.85 6.39 5.13
N GLN A 42 0.70 6.80 6.39
CA GLN A 42 1.77 6.73 7.37
C GLN A 42 2.28 5.29 7.50
N MET A 43 3.51 5.14 7.99
CA MET A 43 4.12 3.84 8.27
C MET A 43 3.35 3.04 9.31
N PHE A 44 3.31 1.73 9.12
CA PHE A 44 2.75 0.73 10.02
C PHE A 44 3.62 -0.53 9.97
N PHE A 45 3.61 -1.34 11.02
CA PHE A 45 4.36 -2.61 11.07
C PHE A 45 3.47 -3.85 11.06
N ASP A 46 2.16 -3.66 11.13
CA ASP A 46 1.13 -4.70 11.06
C ASP A 46 0.21 -4.46 9.86
N ASN A 47 0.12 -5.44 8.96
CA ASN A 47 -0.71 -5.34 7.75
C ASN A 47 -2.20 -5.24 8.06
N ASP A 48 -2.66 -5.80 9.18
CA ASP A 48 -4.06 -5.73 9.57
C ASP A 48 -4.50 -4.28 9.81
N ALA A 49 -3.62 -3.44 10.38
CA ALA A 49 -3.90 -2.01 10.54
C ALA A 49 -4.16 -1.30 9.20
N TYR A 50 -3.42 -1.69 8.16
CA TYR A 50 -3.64 -1.16 6.80
C TYR A 50 -4.92 -1.70 6.18
N PHE A 51 -5.21 -3.00 6.29
CA PHE A 51 -6.41 -3.59 5.72
C PHE A 51 -7.69 -3.05 6.36
N GLU A 52 -7.73 -2.96 7.70
CA GLU A 52 -8.85 -2.36 8.43
C GLU A 52 -9.04 -0.89 8.04
N PHE A 53 -7.94 -0.14 7.88
CA PHE A 53 -7.99 1.25 7.42
C PHE A 53 -8.56 1.37 6.01
N VAL A 54 -8.17 0.48 5.08
CA VAL A 54 -8.72 0.45 3.72
C VAL A 54 -10.22 0.15 3.76
N GLU A 55 -10.65 -0.85 4.52
CA GLU A 55 -12.07 -1.21 4.68
C GLU A 55 -12.88 -0.02 5.17
N ARG A 56 -12.46 0.61 6.29
CA ARG A 56 -13.12 1.82 6.82
C ARG A 56 -13.16 2.97 5.82
N CYS A 57 -12.12 3.14 4.99
CA CYS A 57 -12.12 4.13 3.92
C CYS A 57 -13.16 3.79 2.85
N ARG A 58 -13.29 2.52 2.47
CA ARG A 58 -14.29 2.08 1.50
C ARG A 58 -15.71 2.25 2.02
N ASP A 59 -15.96 1.97 3.31
CA ASP A 59 -17.26 2.14 3.96
C ASP A 59 -17.81 3.57 3.88
N VAL A 60 -16.93 4.57 3.84
CA VAL A 60 -17.32 5.98 3.70
C VAL A 60 -17.25 6.49 2.25
N GLY A 61 -17.00 5.60 1.29
CA GLY A 61 -16.99 5.90 -0.15
C GLY A 61 -15.69 6.52 -0.67
N ILE A 62 -14.56 6.38 0.01
CA ILE A 62 -13.25 6.72 -0.57
C ILE A 62 -12.89 5.60 -1.56
N THR A 63 -12.73 5.93 -2.85
CA THR A 63 -12.43 4.96 -3.92
C THR A 63 -11.06 5.15 -4.57
N VAL A 64 -10.38 6.26 -4.29
CA VAL A 64 -9.02 6.52 -4.80
C VAL A 64 -8.02 5.46 -4.31
N PRO A 65 -6.91 5.24 -5.04
CA PRO A 65 -5.85 4.32 -4.61
C PRO A 65 -5.28 4.71 -3.24
N ILE A 66 -5.10 3.71 -2.39
CA ILE A 66 -4.46 3.86 -1.07
C ILE A 66 -3.15 3.09 -1.14
N ILE A 67 -2.03 3.81 -1.01
CA ILE A 67 -0.68 3.28 -1.17
C ILE A 67 -0.09 3.10 0.23
N PRO A 68 0.22 1.86 0.67
CA PRO A 68 0.85 1.61 1.96
C PRO A 68 2.25 2.23 2.02
N GLY A 69 2.48 3.04 3.05
CA GLY A 69 3.77 3.54 3.44
C GLY A 69 4.47 2.55 4.37
N MET A 70 5.70 2.15 4.03
CA MET A 70 6.49 1.17 4.77
C MET A 70 7.84 1.73 5.20
N LYS A 71 8.24 1.41 6.44
CA LYS A 71 9.56 1.74 6.97
C LYS A 71 10.32 0.47 7.33
N ILE A 72 11.56 0.35 6.85
CA ILE A 72 12.45 -0.72 7.30
C ILE A 72 13.04 -0.35 8.67
N LEU A 73 12.75 -1.17 9.68
CA LEU A 73 13.37 -1.06 11.01
C LEU A 73 14.85 -1.45 10.91
N SER A 74 15.76 -0.64 11.47
CA SER A 74 17.21 -0.85 11.30
C SER A 74 18.05 -0.53 12.52
N ARG A 75 17.41 -0.18 13.64
CA ARG A 75 18.08 0.20 14.89
C ARG A 75 17.18 -0.18 16.06
N LYS A 76 17.73 -0.79 17.12
CA LYS A 76 16.95 -1.15 18.33
C LYS A 76 16.17 0.03 18.90
N ARG A 77 16.78 1.23 18.92
CA ARG A 77 16.12 2.46 19.40
C ARG A 77 14.80 2.80 18.68
N HIS A 78 14.56 2.26 17.48
CA HIS A 78 13.30 2.46 16.79
C HIS A 78 12.12 1.82 17.53
N LEU A 79 12.35 0.78 18.34
CA LEU A 79 11.32 0.17 19.20
C LEU A 79 10.67 1.18 20.15
N GLN A 80 11.45 2.14 20.66
CA GLN A 80 10.96 3.18 21.56
C GLN A 80 10.59 4.46 20.79
N PHE A 81 11.43 4.86 19.84
CA PHE A 81 11.27 6.13 19.13
C PHE A 81 10.06 6.13 18.20
N LEU A 82 9.82 5.08 17.41
CA LEU A 82 8.75 5.13 16.41
C LEU A 82 7.35 5.21 17.04
N PRO A 83 6.99 4.39 18.05
CA PRO A 83 5.69 4.50 18.70
C PRO A 83 5.48 5.86 19.38
N SER A 84 6.53 6.39 20.04
CA SER A 84 6.45 7.64 20.79
C SER A 84 6.19 8.87 19.92
N PHE A 85 6.70 8.88 18.68
CA PHE A 85 6.60 10.03 17.78
C PHE A 85 5.51 9.88 16.72
N PHE A 86 5.26 8.67 16.24
CA PHE A 86 4.30 8.43 15.15
C PHE A 86 2.99 7.81 15.62
N HIS A 87 2.88 7.46 16.91
CA HIS A 87 1.68 6.87 17.51
C HIS A 87 1.23 5.60 16.79
N LEU A 88 2.21 4.76 16.46
CA LEU A 88 2.03 3.47 15.80
C LEU A 88 2.39 2.32 16.74
N SER A 89 1.94 1.13 16.38
CA SER A 89 2.19 -0.11 17.10
C SER A 89 3.31 -0.91 16.42
N ILE A 90 4.16 -1.55 17.22
CA ILE A 90 5.16 -2.50 16.73
C ILE A 90 4.71 -3.89 17.20
N PRO A 91 4.52 -4.86 16.28
CA PRO A 91 4.15 -6.22 16.64
C PRO A 91 5.12 -6.84 17.65
N GLU A 92 4.59 -7.57 18.62
CA GLU A 92 5.37 -8.18 19.70
C GLU A 92 6.47 -9.10 19.16
N ALA A 93 6.18 -9.86 18.11
CA ALA A 93 7.15 -10.73 17.44
C ALA A 93 8.34 -9.94 16.89
N LEU A 94 8.08 -8.85 16.15
CA LEU A 94 9.14 -7.98 15.63
C LEU A 94 9.95 -7.34 16.76
N ALA A 95 9.27 -6.87 17.82
CA ALA A 95 9.93 -6.28 18.97
C ALA A 95 10.85 -7.28 19.68
N ALA A 96 10.38 -8.51 19.88
CA ALA A 96 11.15 -9.58 20.53
C ALA A 96 12.41 -9.94 19.73
N GLU A 97 12.31 -10.11 18.41
CA GLU A 97 13.47 -10.41 17.57
C GLU A 97 14.49 -9.27 17.58
N VAL A 98 14.04 -8.01 17.45
CA VAL A 98 14.92 -6.83 17.46
C VAL A 98 15.59 -6.66 18.81
N GLU A 99 14.90 -6.93 19.92
CA GLU A 99 15.48 -6.84 21.26
C GLU A 99 16.54 -7.93 21.49
N ALA A 100 16.31 -9.14 20.97
CA ALA A 100 17.23 -10.27 21.06
C ALA A 100 18.48 -10.13 20.18
N ALA A 101 18.46 -9.28 19.14
CA ALA A 101 19.58 -9.12 18.21
C ALA A 101 20.90 -8.71 18.88
N ASP A 102 22.01 -9.31 18.50
CA ASP A 102 23.32 -9.06 19.12
C ASP A 102 23.92 -7.71 18.69
N ASP A 103 23.70 -7.33 17.42
CA ASP A 103 24.30 -6.14 16.84
C ASP A 103 23.38 -5.41 15.85
N LYS A 104 23.90 -4.33 15.27
CA LYS A 104 23.17 -3.51 14.31
C LYS A 104 22.91 -4.24 12.98
N GLU A 105 23.83 -5.08 12.52
CA GLU A 105 23.70 -5.79 11.25
C GLU A 105 22.56 -6.81 11.34
N GLU A 106 22.43 -7.48 12.49
CA GLU A 106 21.32 -8.38 12.77
C GLU A 106 19.98 -7.63 12.84
N VAL A 107 19.91 -6.47 13.50
CA VAL A 107 18.68 -5.65 13.47
C VAL A 107 18.31 -5.22 12.05
N GLU A 108 19.30 -4.86 11.22
CA GLU A 108 19.06 -4.55 9.81
C GLU A 108 18.58 -5.77 9.02
N ARG A 109 19.06 -6.99 9.35
CA ARG A 109 18.59 -8.24 8.74
C ARG A 109 17.13 -8.52 9.10
N ILE A 110 16.80 -8.52 10.39
CA ILE A 110 15.43 -8.74 10.90
C ILE A 110 14.45 -7.76 10.27
N GLY A 111 14.77 -6.47 10.27
CA GLY A 111 13.87 -5.47 9.70
C GLY A 111 13.70 -5.57 8.18
N VAL A 112 14.72 -6.04 7.46
CA VAL A 112 14.61 -6.31 6.01
C VAL A 112 13.72 -7.54 5.76
N GLU A 113 13.91 -8.62 6.50
CA GLU A 113 13.08 -9.83 6.39
C GLU A 113 11.61 -9.53 6.70
N TRP A 114 11.35 -8.79 7.79
CA TRP A 114 10.02 -8.31 8.13
C TRP A 114 9.40 -7.47 7.01
N ALA A 115 10.15 -6.51 6.46
CA ALA A 115 9.66 -5.66 5.38
C ALA A 115 9.43 -6.41 4.06
N ILE A 116 10.17 -7.49 3.78
CA ILE A 116 9.90 -8.37 2.64
C ILE A 116 8.56 -9.07 2.84
N GLN A 117 8.36 -9.74 3.98
CA GLN A 117 7.11 -10.44 4.27
C GLN A 117 5.92 -9.47 4.20
N GLN A 118 6.04 -8.33 4.89
CA GLN A 118 5.00 -7.31 4.92
C GLN A 118 4.63 -6.85 3.50
N ALA A 119 5.62 -6.59 2.64
CA ALA A 119 5.39 -6.17 1.27
C ALA A 119 4.80 -7.28 0.38
N GLU A 120 5.22 -8.54 0.54
CA GLU A 120 4.65 -9.67 -0.19
C GLU A 120 3.16 -9.82 0.11
N GLU A 121 2.79 -9.83 1.39
CA GLU A 121 1.40 -9.92 1.83
C GLU A 121 0.55 -8.77 1.31
N LEU A 122 1.03 -7.52 1.40
CA LEU A 122 0.32 -6.34 0.86
C LEU A 122 0.11 -6.45 -0.65
N MET A 123 1.15 -6.86 -1.38
CA MET A 123 1.09 -6.99 -2.83
C MET A 123 0.19 -8.15 -3.29
N ASP A 124 0.16 -9.25 -2.55
CA ASP A 124 -0.69 -10.41 -2.84
C ASP A 124 -2.15 -10.13 -2.46
N ALA A 125 -2.39 -9.26 -1.45
CA ALA A 125 -3.72 -8.70 -1.12
C ALA A 125 -4.20 -7.59 -2.08
N GLY A 126 -3.41 -7.25 -3.11
CA GLY A 126 -3.83 -6.31 -4.16
C GLY A 126 -3.56 -4.83 -3.86
N ALA A 127 -2.63 -4.51 -2.93
CA ALA A 127 -2.17 -3.14 -2.78
C ALA A 127 -1.61 -2.60 -4.12
N PRO A 128 -1.94 -1.35 -4.50
CA PRO A 128 -1.62 -0.83 -5.83
C PRO A 128 -0.11 -0.62 -6.04
N ALA A 129 0.61 -0.31 -4.96
CA ALA A 129 2.05 -0.14 -4.91
C ALA A 129 2.51 -0.22 -3.45
N VAL A 130 3.83 -0.17 -3.21
CA VAL A 130 4.42 -0.01 -1.88
C VAL A 130 5.31 1.24 -1.88
N HIS A 131 5.11 2.13 -0.91
CA HIS A 131 5.90 3.35 -0.76
C HIS A 131 6.91 3.22 0.40
N PHE A 132 8.21 3.22 0.11
CA PHE A 132 9.24 3.09 1.15
C PHE A 132 9.74 4.42 1.70
N TYR A 133 9.70 4.58 3.02
CA TYR A 133 10.38 5.66 3.74
C TYR A 133 11.88 5.37 3.86
N ILE A 134 12.64 5.69 2.81
CA ILE A 134 14.11 5.50 2.75
C ILE A 134 14.90 6.45 3.64
N MET A 135 14.25 7.50 4.17
CA MET A 135 14.90 8.60 4.88
C MET A 135 16.04 9.19 4.04
N SER A 136 17.29 9.00 4.44
CA SER A 136 18.48 9.46 3.72
C SER A 136 19.19 8.39 2.88
N SER A 137 18.73 7.13 2.87
CA SER A 137 19.42 6.04 2.18
C SER A 137 18.50 4.96 1.63
N ALA A 138 18.63 4.68 0.33
CA ALA A 138 17.90 3.61 -0.34
C ALA A 138 18.49 2.20 -0.08
N ARG A 139 19.59 2.06 0.66
CA ARG A 139 20.32 0.78 0.81
C ARG A 139 19.43 -0.36 1.30
N LEU A 140 18.65 -0.12 2.35
CA LEU A 140 17.77 -1.14 2.92
C LEU A 140 16.56 -1.43 2.04
N ALA A 141 15.98 -0.38 1.44
CA ALA A 141 14.87 -0.57 0.50
C ALA A 141 15.28 -1.41 -0.72
N LYS A 142 16.52 -1.28 -1.22
CA LYS A 142 17.04 -2.16 -2.27
C LYS A 142 17.08 -3.63 -1.84
N ARG A 143 17.55 -3.92 -0.61
CA ARG A 143 17.57 -5.27 -0.04
C ARG A 143 16.19 -5.89 0.09
N VAL A 144 15.13 -5.09 0.20
CA VAL A 144 13.73 -5.54 0.17
C VAL A 144 13.25 -5.72 -1.28
N VAL A 145 13.43 -4.71 -2.13
CA VAL A 145 12.86 -4.67 -3.49
C VAL A 145 13.49 -5.69 -4.44
N GLU A 146 14.79 -5.95 -4.35
CA GLU A 146 15.49 -6.86 -5.26
C GLU A 146 14.93 -8.30 -5.19
N PRO A 147 14.86 -8.96 -4.01
CA PRO A 147 14.23 -10.28 -3.88
C PRO A 147 12.77 -10.31 -4.37
N LEU A 148 11.97 -9.29 -4.03
CA LEU A 148 10.56 -9.21 -4.45
C LEU A 148 10.41 -9.19 -5.98
N ARG A 149 11.29 -8.44 -6.66
CA ARG A 149 11.31 -8.37 -8.13
C ARG A 149 11.69 -9.71 -8.75
N GLU A 150 12.66 -10.41 -8.18
CA GLU A 150 13.07 -11.74 -8.66
C GLU A 150 11.99 -12.78 -8.45
N ASN A 151 11.37 -12.83 -7.27
CA ASN A 151 10.28 -13.73 -6.94
C ASN A 151 9.11 -13.56 -7.92
N ARG A 152 8.73 -12.30 -8.23
CA ARG A 152 7.66 -12.04 -9.20
C ARG A 152 8.04 -12.39 -10.64
N ARG A 153 9.28 -12.20 -11.06
CA ARG A 153 9.76 -12.66 -12.38
C ARG A 153 9.68 -14.18 -12.52
N LYS A 154 10.06 -14.92 -11.47
CA LYS A 154 9.96 -16.39 -11.43
C LYS A 154 8.50 -16.86 -11.46
N LYS A 155 7.60 -16.25 -10.66
CA LYS A 155 6.15 -16.55 -10.67
C LYS A 155 5.54 -16.32 -12.07
N LYS A 156 5.91 -15.24 -12.77
CA LYS A 156 5.45 -14.98 -14.16
C LYS A 156 6.05 -15.94 -15.20
N GLY A 157 7.31 -16.31 -15.07
CA GLY A 157 7.98 -17.25 -15.99
C GLY A 157 7.52 -18.71 -15.85
N GLN A 158 6.85 -19.06 -14.75
CA GLN A 158 6.26 -20.39 -14.52
C GLN A 158 4.77 -20.45 -14.88
N GLN A 159 4.12 -19.32 -15.16
CA GLN A 159 2.78 -19.30 -15.75
C GLN A 159 2.93 -19.58 -17.25
N ALA A 160 2.39 -20.73 -17.71
CA ALA A 160 2.28 -21.04 -19.13
C ALA A 160 1.53 -19.91 -19.86
N PRO A 161 1.77 -19.69 -21.17
CA PRO A 161 0.99 -18.72 -21.93
C PRO A 161 -0.50 -19.06 -21.77
N VAL A 162 -1.30 -18.07 -21.41
CA VAL A 162 -2.75 -18.19 -21.49
C VAL A 162 -3.07 -18.46 -22.96
N GLU A 163 -3.61 -19.64 -23.29
CA GLU A 163 -4.19 -19.88 -24.61
C GLU A 163 -5.25 -18.81 -24.85
N GLU A 164 -5.04 -17.95 -25.84
CA GLU A 164 -6.08 -17.07 -26.35
C GLU A 164 -7.24 -17.95 -26.79
N GLN A 165 -8.33 -17.94 -26.03
CA GLN A 165 -9.60 -18.42 -26.55
C GLN A 165 -9.98 -17.50 -27.71
N PRO A 166 -10.25 -18.03 -28.91
CA PRO A 166 -10.68 -17.21 -30.02
C PRO A 166 -11.96 -16.47 -29.64
N ALA A 167 -12.04 -15.20 -30.05
CA ALA A 167 -13.23 -14.39 -29.86
C ALA A 167 -14.47 -15.15 -30.35
N PRO A 168 -15.62 -15.08 -29.65
CA PRO A 168 -16.84 -15.67 -30.14
C PRO A 168 -17.19 -15.05 -31.49
N GLU A 169 -17.25 -15.88 -32.54
CA GLU A 169 -17.67 -15.46 -33.87
C GLU A 169 -19.16 -15.06 -33.85
N GLY A 170 -19.45 -13.87 -34.38
CA GLY A 170 -20.79 -13.49 -34.81
C GLY A 170 -21.65 -12.78 -33.76
N GLN A 171 -21.39 -11.48 -33.56
CA GLN A 171 -22.48 -10.54 -33.31
C GLN A 171 -22.66 -9.67 -34.56
N PRO A 172 -23.85 -9.64 -35.20
CA PRO A 172 -24.09 -8.73 -36.31
C PRO A 172 -23.95 -7.28 -35.82
N ALA A 173 -23.37 -6.44 -36.68
CA ALA A 173 -23.24 -5.01 -36.45
C ALA A 173 -24.61 -4.38 -36.15
N PRO A 174 -24.69 -3.36 -35.28
CA PRO A 174 -25.92 -2.61 -35.10
C PRO A 174 -26.30 -1.98 -36.45
N VAL A 175 -27.55 -2.19 -36.86
CA VAL A 175 -28.14 -1.59 -38.06
C VAL A 175 -28.22 -0.07 -37.81
N GLU A 176 -27.64 0.73 -38.70
CA GLU A 176 -27.91 2.17 -38.74
C GLU A 176 -29.38 2.36 -39.14
N GLU A 177 -30.21 2.81 -38.21
CA GLU A 177 -31.53 3.34 -38.54
C GLU A 177 -31.34 4.73 -39.17
N ALA A 178 -31.50 4.77 -40.49
CA ALA A 178 -31.61 5.99 -41.27
C ALA A 178 -33.06 6.49 -41.27
N GLU A 179 -33.20 7.78 -40.92
CA GLU A 179 -34.18 8.79 -41.33
C GLU A 179 -35.68 8.50 -41.23
N GLU A 180 -36.40 9.42 -40.56
CA GLU A 180 -37.61 10.01 -41.15
C GLU A 180 -37.73 11.49 -40.73
N VAL A 181 -37.53 12.35 -41.72
CA VAL A 181 -37.92 13.77 -41.71
C VAL A 181 -39.36 13.79 -42.22
N ASP A 182 -40.28 14.39 -41.47
CA ASP A 182 -41.61 14.73 -41.98
C ASP A 182 -42.02 16.14 -41.50
N GLU A 183 -42.81 16.78 -42.36
CA GLU A 183 -43.00 18.21 -42.68
C GLU A 183 -43.27 19.23 -41.55
#